data_AF-A0A0M0L7X7-F1
#
_entry.id   AF-A0A0M0L7X7-F1
#
_cell.length_a   1.000
_cell.length_b   1.000
_cell.length_c   1.000
_cell.angle_alpha   90.00
_cell.angle_beta   90.00
_cell.angle_gamma   90.00
#
_symmetry.space_group_name_H-M   'P 1'
#
loop_
_entity.id
_entity.type
_entity.pdbx_description
1 polymer ?
#
loop_
_entity_poly.entity_id
_entity_poly.type
_entity_poly.pdbx_seq_one_letter_code
_entity_poly.pdbx_strand_id
1 'polypeptide(L)'
;MPPIVQSRINISNDGWGHVIDRHFSNKNASQFTISQDELRSLLTSKDIVKSPVIRSLDSADGVRYVREVTLNKSIGLDKFNNFKSTSTMTILTDKHGNLVTVTPGKIK
;
A
#
# COMPACT_ATOMS: atom_id res chain seq x y z
N MET A 1 7.62 0.09 -17.63
CA MET A 1 6.40 0.26 -16.80
C MET A 1 5.50 1.30 -17.46
N PRO A 2 4.16 1.12 -17.47
CA PRO A 2 3.25 2.11 -18.06
C PRO A 2 3.38 3.48 -17.36
N PRO A 3 3.41 4.61 -18.09
CA PRO A 3 3.55 5.95 -17.49
C PRO A 3 2.51 6.26 -16.40
N ILE A 4 1.28 5.78 -16.62
CA ILE A 4 0.15 6.00 -15.71
C ILE A 4 0.36 5.40 -14.32
N VAL A 5 1.12 4.31 -14.24
CA VAL A 5 1.42 3.62 -12.98
C VAL A 5 2.38 4.45 -12.12
N GLN A 6 3.14 5.39 -12.69
CA GLN A 6 4.03 6.27 -11.94
C GLN A 6 3.37 7.61 -11.56
N SER A 7 2.22 7.93 -12.16
CA SER A 7 1.63 9.28 -12.04
C SER A 7 0.44 9.37 -11.08
N ARG A 8 -0.14 8.24 -10.64
CA ARG A 8 -1.33 8.25 -9.78
C ARG A 8 -1.48 6.98 -8.93
N ILE A 9 -2.26 7.10 -7.85
CA ILE A 9 -2.87 6.01 -7.09
C ILE A 9 -4.37 6.31 -7.04
N ASN A 10 -5.17 5.59 -7.82
CA ASN A 10 -6.62 5.72 -7.81
C ASN A 10 -7.21 4.83 -6.72
N ILE A 11 -7.78 5.43 -5.67
CA ILE A 11 -8.37 4.71 -4.53
C ILE A 11 -9.77 4.22 -4.95
N SER A 12 -9.84 3.07 -5.60
CA SER A 12 -11.09 2.40 -5.95
C SER A 12 -11.79 1.80 -4.73
N ASN A 13 -13.13 1.68 -4.78
CA ASN A 13 -13.91 1.05 -3.71
C ASN A 13 -13.44 -0.37 -3.38
N ASP A 14 -13.13 -1.19 -4.40
CA ASP A 14 -12.71 -2.59 -4.18
C ASP A 14 -11.35 -2.67 -3.49
N GLY A 15 -10.35 -1.95 -4.01
CA GLY A 15 -9.02 -1.88 -3.40
C GLY A 15 -9.05 -1.28 -1.99
N TRP A 16 -9.86 -0.26 -1.75
CA TRP A 16 -10.02 0.32 -0.42
C TRP A 16 -10.75 -0.62 0.54
N GLY A 17 -11.81 -1.29 0.07
CA GLY A 17 -12.53 -2.30 0.83
C GLY A 17 -11.62 -3.44 1.27
N HIS A 18 -10.73 -3.91 0.38
CA HIS A 18 -9.70 -4.89 0.72
C HIS A 18 -8.76 -4.38 1.82
N VAL A 19 -8.31 -3.12 1.73
CA VAL A 19 -7.43 -2.52 2.75
C VAL A 19 -8.11 -2.48 4.12
N ILE A 20 -9.38 -2.07 4.19
CA ILE A 20 -10.13 -2.07 5.44
C ILE A 20 -10.26 -3.48 6.01
N ASP A 21 -10.78 -4.41 5.20
CA ASP A 21 -11.04 -5.79 5.62
C ASP A 21 -9.77 -6.51 6.09
N ARG A 22 -8.62 -6.23 5.47
CA ARG A 22 -7.36 -6.93 5.74
C ARG A 22 -6.47 -6.25 6.77
N HIS A 23 -6.37 -4.92 6.72
CA HIS A 23 -5.34 -4.12 7.40
C HIS A 23 -5.89 -3.09 8.41
N PHE A 24 -7.22 -3.03 8.58
CA PHE A 24 -7.91 -2.34 9.67
C PHE A 24 -8.84 -3.30 10.43
N SER A 25 -8.38 -4.53 10.63
CA SER A 25 -9.17 -5.60 11.24
C SER A 25 -8.33 -6.42 12.21
N ASN A 26 -8.91 -7.48 12.78
CA ASN A 26 -8.20 -8.37 13.70
C ASN A 26 -7.59 -9.59 12.98
N LYS A 27 -7.44 -9.53 11.65
CA LYS A 27 -6.89 -10.66 10.88
C LYS A 27 -5.38 -10.77 11.10
N ASN A 28 -4.87 -11.99 10.97
CA ASN A 28 -3.44 -12.27 10.96
C ASN A 28 -2.77 -11.75 9.66
N ALA A 29 -2.56 -10.44 9.61
CA ALA A 29 -1.90 -9.65 8.56
C ALA A 29 -1.21 -8.45 9.23
N SER A 30 -0.36 -7.74 8.48
CA SER A 30 0.12 -6.43 8.92
C SER A 30 -1.08 -5.51 9.16
N GLN A 31 -1.08 -4.75 10.25
CA GLN A 31 -2.20 -3.88 10.63
C GLN A 31 -1.75 -2.42 10.67
N PHE A 32 -2.56 -1.51 10.12
CA PHE A 32 -2.32 -0.08 10.31
C PHE A 32 -2.67 0.32 11.74
N THR A 33 -1.88 1.25 12.29
CA THR A 33 -2.15 1.90 13.58
C THR A 33 -2.59 3.35 13.42
N ILE A 34 -2.38 3.94 12.24
CA ILE A 34 -2.93 5.25 11.86
C ILE A 34 -4.40 5.11 11.47
N SER A 35 -5.12 6.23 11.35
CA SER A 35 -6.53 6.21 10.93
C SER A 35 -6.68 5.95 9.42
N GLN A 36 -7.87 5.53 9.02
CA GLN A 36 -8.23 5.37 7.60
C GLN A 36 -8.10 6.69 6.82
N ASP A 37 -8.53 7.80 7.41
CA ASP A 37 -8.44 9.13 6.80
C ASP A 37 -7.00 9.58 6.64
N GLU A 38 -6.15 9.29 7.63
CA GLU A 38 -4.72 9.56 7.52
C GLU A 38 -4.08 8.75 6.40
N LEU A 39 -4.40 7.46 6.29
CA LEU A 39 -3.89 6.62 5.19
C LEU A 39 -4.36 7.12 3.82
N ARG A 40 -5.62 7.57 3.68
CA ARG A 40 -6.10 8.18 2.43
C ARG A 40 -5.35 9.47 2.09
N SER A 41 -5.10 10.31 3.09
CA SER A 41 -4.31 11.54 2.91
C SER A 41 -2.88 11.22 2.44
N LEU A 42 -2.25 10.20 3.03
CA LEU A 42 -0.93 9.74 2.59
C LEU A 42 -0.95 9.25 1.13
N LEU A 43 -1.88 8.36 0.78
CA LEU A 43 -1.99 7.80 -0.58
C LEU A 43 -2.28 8.85 -1.67
N THR A 44 -2.87 9.98 -1.30
CA THR A 44 -3.17 11.09 -2.24
C THR A 44 -2.12 12.20 -2.22
N SER A 45 -1.17 12.16 -1.28
CA SER A 45 -0.08 13.13 -1.21
C SER A 45 0.85 13.03 -2.44
N LYS A 46 1.36 14.18 -2.89
CA LYS A 46 2.23 14.26 -4.07
C LYS A 46 3.47 13.40 -3.93
N ASP A 47 4.04 13.31 -2.73
CA ASP A 47 5.27 12.56 -2.47
C ASP A 47 5.04 11.05 -2.62
N ILE A 48 3.92 10.54 -2.09
CA ILE A 48 3.56 9.12 -2.23
C ILE A 48 3.14 8.81 -3.66
N VAL A 49 2.35 9.68 -4.30
CA VAL A 49 1.91 9.48 -5.69
C VAL A 49 3.10 9.43 -6.64
N LYS A 50 4.13 10.26 -6.43
CA LYS A 50 5.35 10.30 -7.26
C LYS A 50 6.44 9.32 -6.82
N SER A 51 6.23 8.58 -5.73
CA SER A 51 7.19 7.57 -5.30
C SER A 51 7.40 6.53 -6.41
N PRO A 52 8.65 6.12 -6.67
CA PRO A 52 8.94 5.23 -7.77
C PRO A 52 8.36 3.85 -7.53
N VAL A 53 7.80 3.26 -8.58
CA VAL A 53 7.55 1.82 -8.62
C VAL A 53 8.90 1.11 -8.71
N ILE A 54 9.21 0.28 -7.70
CA ILE A 54 10.51 -0.37 -7.55
C ILE A 54 10.56 -1.78 -8.13
N ARG A 55 9.40 -2.43 -8.29
CA ARG A 55 9.27 -3.76 -8.93
C ARG A 55 7.85 -4.02 -9.41
N SER A 56 7.69 -5.07 -10.20
CA SER A 56 6.40 -5.65 -10.55
C SER A 56 6.30 -7.10 -10.06
N LEU A 57 5.10 -7.54 -9.73
CA LEU A 57 4.79 -8.90 -9.33
C LEU A 57 3.70 -9.45 -10.24
N ASP A 58 3.91 -10.63 -10.81
CA ASP A 58 2.85 -11.34 -11.53
C ASP A 58 1.86 -11.94 -10.53
N SER A 59 0.57 -11.79 -10.80
CA SER A 59 -0.50 -12.39 -10.01
C SER A 59 -1.58 -12.94 -10.92
N ALA A 60 -2.46 -13.80 -10.39
CA ALA A 60 -3.56 -14.39 -11.15
C ALA A 60 -4.46 -13.32 -11.82
N ASP A 61 -4.65 -12.18 -11.17
CA ASP A 61 -5.48 -11.08 -11.67
C ASP A 61 -4.67 -10.02 -12.46
N GLY A 62 -3.43 -10.34 -12.81
CA GLY A 62 -2.53 -9.48 -13.58
C GLY A 62 -1.37 -8.88 -12.78
N VAL A 63 -0.54 -8.11 -13.47
CA VAL A 63 0.68 -7.51 -12.93
C VAL A 63 0.34 -6.47 -11.85
N ARG A 64 0.99 -6.59 -10.70
CA ARG A 64 0.96 -5.62 -9.59
C ARG A 64 2.24 -4.79 -9.60
N TYR A 65 2.09 -3.48 -9.48
CA TYR A 65 3.21 -2.54 -9.46
C TYR A 65 3.43 -2.08 -8.04
N VAL A 66 4.65 -2.32 -7.53
CA VAL A 66 4.97 -2.17 -6.12
C VAL A 66 5.75 -0.88 -5.89
N ARG A 67 5.28 -0.10 -4.92
CA ARG A 67 6.01 1.02 -4.32
C ARG A 67 6.26 0.71 -2.86
N GLU A 68 7.44 1.04 -2.37
CA GLU A 68 7.74 1.01 -0.94
C GLU A 68 8.07 2.42 -0.50
N VAL A 69 7.37 2.91 0.52
CA VAL A 69 7.61 4.25 1.05
C VAL A 69 7.81 4.19 2.56
N THR A 70 8.89 4.80 3.03
CA THR A 70 9.22 4.94 4.44
C THR A 70 8.86 6.35 4.91
N LEU A 71 8.06 6.43 5.96
CA LEU A 71 7.59 7.67 6.57
C LEU A 71 8.41 8.02 7.82
N ASN A 72 8.24 9.24 8.31
CA ASN A 72 8.91 9.75 9.52
C ASN A 72 8.25 9.32 10.83
N LYS A 73 7.18 8.52 10.77
CA LYS A 73 6.47 8.00 11.95
C LYS A 73 6.03 6.56 11.74
N SER A 74 5.85 5.83 12.83
CA SER A 74 5.23 4.50 12.79
C SER A 74 3.80 4.61 12.25
N ILE A 75 3.47 3.74 11.31
CA ILE A 75 2.16 3.69 10.66
C ILE A 75 1.44 2.36 10.84
N GLY A 76 2.13 1.32 11.31
CA GLY A 76 1.51 0.04 11.57
C GLY A 76 2.44 -1.00 12.15
N LEU A 77 1.96 -2.24 12.18
CA LEU A 77 2.66 -3.44 12.61
C LEU A 77 2.91 -4.34 11.41
N ASP A 78 4.15 -4.78 11.20
CA ASP A 78 4.53 -5.64 10.08
C ASP A 78 4.50 -7.12 10.47
N LYS A 79 3.55 -7.89 9.91
CA LYS A 79 3.45 -9.33 10.14
C LYS A 79 4.71 -10.08 9.72
N PHE A 80 5.39 -9.65 8.65
CA PHE A 80 6.61 -10.31 8.15
C PHE A 80 7.85 -9.98 8.97
N ASN A 81 7.70 -9.11 9.97
CA ASN A 81 8.72 -8.74 10.95
C ASN A 81 8.20 -8.92 12.39
N ASN A 82 7.50 -10.03 12.65
CA ASN A 82 6.98 -10.41 13.98
C ASN A 82 6.10 -9.32 14.62
N PHE A 83 5.25 -8.67 13.82
CA PHE A 83 4.36 -7.58 14.25
C PHE A 83 5.07 -6.40 14.90
N LYS A 84 6.35 -6.17 14.58
CA LYS A 84 7.05 -4.97 15.02
C LYS A 84 6.48 -3.73 14.35
N SER A 85 6.52 -2.62 15.09
CA SER A 85 6.21 -1.29 14.57
C SER A 85 7.05 -0.99 13.33
N THR A 86 6.40 -0.39 12.33
CA THR A 86 7.03 -0.01 11.06
C THR A 86 6.53 1.36 10.61
N SER A 87 7.41 2.14 10.00
CA SER A 87 7.08 3.36 9.28
C SER A 87 7.04 3.16 7.75
N THR A 88 7.29 1.94 7.29
CA THR A 88 7.27 1.61 5.86
C THR A 88 5.91 1.05 5.48
N MET A 89 5.38 1.46 4.34
CA MET A 89 4.24 0.82 3.70
C MET A 89 4.59 0.36 2.28
N THR A 90 3.98 -0.75 1.87
CA THR A 90 4.04 -1.24 0.50
C THR A 90 2.70 -0.99 -0.18
N ILE A 91 2.72 -0.31 -1.32
CA ILE A 91 1.53 0.04 -2.12
C ILE A 91 1.57 -0.78 -3.41
N LEU A 92 0.47 -1.48 -3.70
CA LEU A 92 0.29 -2.25 -4.93
C LEU A 92 -0.80 -1.60 -5.76
N THR A 93 -0.47 -1.30 -7.02
CA THR A 93 -1.46 -0.86 -8.01
C THR A 93 -1.53 -1.80 -9.21
N ASP A 94 -2.62 -1.77 -9.95
CA ASP A 94 -2.72 -2.41 -11.26
C ASP A 94 -2.02 -1.57 -12.36
N LYS A 95 -2.07 -2.04 -13.62
CA LYS A 95 -1.50 -1.35 -14.78
C LYS A 95 -2.13 0.01 -15.12
N HIS A 96 -3.27 0.34 -14.53
CA HIS A 96 -3.97 1.61 -14.70
C HIS A 96 -3.74 2.56 -13.52
N GLY A 97 -2.96 2.13 -12.51
CA GLY A 97 -2.71 2.89 -11.29
C GLY A 97 -3.86 2.79 -10.27
N ASN A 98 -4.77 1.83 -10.40
CA ASN A 98 -5.81 1.58 -9.39
C ASN A 98 -5.21 0.86 -8.19
N LEU A 99 -5.57 1.30 -6.98
CA LEU A 99 -5.16 0.69 -5.74
C LEU A 99 -5.69 -0.75 -5.69
N VAL A 100 -4.77 -1.69 -5.48
CA VAL A 100 -5.08 -3.11 -5.25
C VAL A 100 -5.07 -3.37 -3.76
N THR A 101 -3.98 -2.97 -3.11
CA THR A 101 -3.84 -3.00 -1.65
C THR A 101 -2.73 -2.05 -1.22
N VAL A 102 -2.74 -1.70 0.05
CA VAL A 102 -1.61 -1.09 0.74
C VAL A 102 -1.48 -1.76 2.11
N THR A 103 -0.27 -2.08 2.51
CA THR A 103 0.02 -2.78 3.77
C THR A 103 1.14 -2.09 4.53
N PRO A 104 1.10 -2.03 5.87
CA PRO A 104 2.29 -1.72 6.64
C PRO A 104 3.34 -2.83 6.44
N GLY A 105 4.59 -2.43 6.43
CA GLY A 105 5.73 -3.32 6.25
C GLY A 105 6.11 -3.52 4.79
N LYS A 106 7.06 -4.43 4.59
CA LYS A 106 7.53 -4.84 3.27
C LYS A 106 6.96 -6.20 2.92
N ILE A 107 6.41 -6.32 1.70
CA ILE A 107 6.00 -7.62 1.18
C ILE A 107 7.26 -8.34 0.68
N LYS A 108 7.54 -9.51 1.24
CA LYS A 108 8.62 -10.40 0.82
C LYS A 108 8.17 -11.34 -0.28
#